data_AF-A0A2X0N707-F1
#
_entry.id   AF-A0A2X0N707-F1
#
_cell.length_a   1.000
_cell.length_b   1.000
_cell.length_c   1.000
_cell.angle_alpha   90.00
_cell.angle_beta   90.00
_cell.angle_gamma   90.00
#
_symmetry.space_group_name_H-M   'P 1'
#
loop_
_entity.id
_entity.type
_entity.pdbx_description
1 polymer ?
#
loop_
_entity_poly.entity_id
_entity_poly.type
_entity_poly.pdbx_seq_one_letter_code
_entity_poly.pdbx_strand_id
1 'polypeptide(L)' 'MLELQDFLKKQTEPYKVSREIQSVEDLPQKVLGKIRRIELRQAEYKKKAHIVPKQKAKL' A
#
# COMPACT_ATOMS: atom_id res chain seq x y z
N MET A 1 -5.60 -8.30 -10.74
CA MET A 1 -4.69 -8.19 -9.57
C MET A 1 -3.50 -9.14 -9.66
N LEU A 2 -3.72 -10.43 -9.98
CA LEU A 2 -2.64 -11.42 -10.08
C LEU A 2 -1.61 -11.09 -11.18
N GLU A 3 -2.09 -10.63 -12.34
CA GLU A 3 -1.23 -10.31 -13.51
C GLU A 3 -0.19 -9.22 -13.23
N LEU A 4 -0.57 -8.16 -12.48
CA LEU A 4 0.35 -7.07 -12.13
C LEU A 4 1.44 -7.54 -11.18
N GLN A 5 1.09 -8.38 -10.21
CA GLN A 5 2.07 -8.97 -9.30
C GLN A 5 2.99 -9.95 -10.03
N ASP A 6 2.46 -10.78 -10.93
CA ASP A 6 3.25 -11.74 -11.68
C ASP A 6 4.16 -11.07 -12.71
N PHE A 7 3.71 -9.96 -13.30
CA PHE A 7 4.54 -9.09 -14.13
C PHE A 7 5.71 -8.49 -13.32
N LEU A 8 5.43 -7.92 -12.15
CA LEU A 8 6.46 -7.34 -11.28
C LEU A 8 7.46 -8.39 -10.79
N LYS A 9 7.00 -9.59 -10.42
CA LYS A 9 7.88 -10.70 -10.00
C LYS A 9 8.84 -11.15 -11.11
N LYS A 10 8.40 -11.10 -12.38
CA LYS A 10 9.24 -11.48 -13.52
C LYS A 10 10.26 -10.41 -13.88
N GLN A 11 9.94 -9.13 -13.65
CA GLN A 11 10.77 -8.02 -14.09
C GLN A 11 11.68 -7.43 -12.99
N THR A 12 11.34 -7.61 -11.72
CA THR A 12 12.05 -7.00 -10.59
C THR A 12 12.55 -8.02 -9.58
N GLU A 13 13.61 -7.64 -8.86
CA GLU A 13 14.17 -8.46 -7.79
C GLU A 13 13.18 -8.65 -6.64
N PRO A 14 13.23 -9.78 -5.90
CA PRO A 14 12.21 -10.16 -4.93
C PRO A 14 11.88 -9.10 -3.87
N TYR A 15 12.87 -8.33 -3.43
CA TYR A 15 12.70 -7.31 -2.38
C TYR A 15 12.03 -6.02 -2.88
N LYS A 16 12.03 -5.76 -4.19
CA LYS A 16 11.37 -4.59 -4.81
C LYS A 16 9.91 -4.86 -5.13
N VAL A 17 9.48 -6.12 -5.09
CA VAL A 17 8.09 -6.50 -5.34
C VAL A 17 7.21 -5.96 -4.21
N SER A 18 6.13 -5.27 -4.59
CA SER A 18 5.16 -4.74 -3.63
C SER A 18 4.43 -5.87 -2.90
N ARG A 19 4.37 -5.79 -1.57
CA ARG A 19 3.73 -6.81 -0.72
C ARG A 19 2.21 -6.83 -0.87
N GLU A 20 1.62 -5.66 -1.08
CA GLU A 20 0.18 -5.46 -1.25
C GLU A 20 -0.03 -4.51 -2.44
N ILE A 21 -1.05 -4.77 -3.25
CA ILE A 21 -1.48 -3.88 -4.34
C ILE A 21 -2.97 -3.62 -4.14
N GLN A 22 -3.35 -2.36 -4.11
CA GLN A 22 -4.74 -1.92 -4.00
C GLN A 22 -5.06 -0.96 -5.14
N SER A 23 -6.13 -1.25 -5.87
CA SER A 23 -6.73 -0.30 -6.79
C SER A 23 -7.55 0.69 -5.97
N VAL A 24 -7.35 1.98 -6.25
CA VAL A 24 -8.09 3.10 -5.65
C VAL A 24 -8.77 3.85 -6.78
N GLU A 25 -9.97 4.36 -6.51
CA GLU A 25 -10.75 5.14 -7.48
C GLU A 25 -10.07 6.48 -7.77
N ASP A 26 -9.56 7.14 -6.72
CA ASP A 26 -8.91 8.44 -6.82
C ASP A 26 -7.59 8.49 -6.07
N LEU A 27 -6.64 9.24 -6.64
CA LEU A 27 -5.34 9.50 -6.02
C LEU A 27 -5.35 10.91 -5.40
N PRO A 28 -5.10 11.05 -4.09
CA PRO A 28 -5.07 12.36 -3.45
C PRO A 28 -3.89 13.18 -3.98
N GLN A 29 -4.21 14.32 -4.59
CA GLN A 29 -3.26 15.24 -5.20
C GLN A 29 -3.44 16.67 -4.66
N LYS A 30 -2.40 17.50 -4.81
CA LYS A 30 -2.51 18.95 -4.63
C LYS A 30 -3.07 19.60 -5.89
N VAL A 31 -3.47 20.86 -5.80
CA VAL A 31 -3.94 21.68 -6.93
C VAL A 31 -2.91 21.69 -8.09
N LEU A 32 -1.63 21.54 -7.78
CA LEU A 32 -0.53 21.43 -8.75
C LEU A 32 -0.21 19.98 -9.18
N GLY A 33 -1.13 19.01 -8.99
CA GLY A 33 -0.96 17.61 -9.38
C GLY A 33 0.05 16.79 -8.56
N LYS A 34 0.72 17.38 -7.56
CA LYS A 34 1.67 16.65 -6.71
C LYS A 34 0.92 15.66 -5.79
N ILE A 35 1.28 14.38 -5.86
CA ILE A 35 0.69 13.30 -5.06
C ILE A 35 0.94 13.54 -3.57
N ARG A 36 -0.11 13.44 -2.74
CA ARG A 36 -0.04 13.59 -1.29
C ARG A 36 0.23 12.24 -0.60
N ARG A 37 1.50 11.83 -0.59
CA ARG A 37 1.93 10.57 0.02
C ARG A 37 1.64 10.46 1.52
N ILE A 38 1.58 11.59 2.25
CA ILE A 38 1.29 11.60 3.69
C ILE A 38 -0.14 11.10 3.97
N GLU A 39 -1.12 11.60 3.22
CA GLU A 39 -2.52 11.20 3.36
C GLU A 39 -2.71 9.73 3.02
N LEU A 40 -2.05 9.24 1.96
CA LEU A 40 -2.03 7.81 1.62
C LEU A 40 -1.49 6.95 2.76
N ARG A 41 -0.36 7.36 3.35
CA ARG A 41 0.25 6.62 4.47
C ARG A 41 -0.66 6.62 5.71
N GLN A 42 -1.30 7.76 6.01
CA GLN A 42 -2.26 7.84 7.12
C GLN A 42 -3.49 6.95 6.89
N ALA A 43 -3.99 6.89 5.65
CA ALA A 43 -5.10 6.00 5.29
C ALA A 43 -4.71 4.52 5.48
N GLU A 44 -3.50 4.11 5.08
CA GLU A 44 -3.00 2.76 5.34
C GLU A 44 -2.89 2.46 6.84
N TYR A 45 -2.36 3.39 7.65
CA TYR A 45 -2.28 3.19 9.10
C TYR A 45 -3.66 3.04 9.74
N LYS A 46 -4.65 3.85 9.33
CA LYS A 46 -6.03 3.73 9.82
C LYS A 46 -6.63 2.37 9.47
N LYS A 47 -6.44 1.89 8.23
CA LYS A 47 -6.88 0.55 7.82
C LYS A 47 -6.20 -0.56 8.65
N LYS A 48 -4.90 -0.42 8.94
CA LYS A 48 -4.14 -1.43 9.71
C LYS A 48 -4.27 -1.28 11.23
N ALA A 49 -4.91 -0.23 11.73
CA ALA A 49 -5.00 0.08 13.16
C ALA A 49 -5.60 -1.06 14.01
N HIS A 50 -6.60 -1.78 13.48
CA HIS A 50 -7.22 -2.93 14.15
C HIS A 50 -6.35 -4.20 14.24
N ILE A 51 -5.29 -4.31 13.44
CA ILE A 51 -4.40 -5.49 13.40
C ILE A 51 -3.28 -5.37 14.44
N VAL A 52 -2.75 -4.16 14.63
CA VAL A 52 -1.64 -3.88 15.56
C VAL A 52 -1.89 -4.35 17.01
N PRO A 53 -3.07 -4.12 17.63
CA PRO A 53 -3.32 -4.60 19.00
C PRO A 53 -3.47 -6.12 19.07
N LYS A 54 -4.07 -6.75 18.04
CA LYS A 54 -4.20 -8.22 17.99
C LYS A 54 -2.86 -8.94 17.87
N GLN A 55 -1.87 -8.32 17.22
CA GLN A 55 -0.52 -8.87 17.12
C GLN A 55 0.25 -8.78 18.44
N LYS A 56 0.12 -7.67 19.17
CA LYS A 56 0.75 -7.51 20.49
C LYS A 56 0.15 -8.41 21.56
N ALA A 57 -1.16 -8.67 21.51
CA ALA A 57 -1.82 -9.56 22.46
C ALA A 57 -1.53 -11.05 22.23
N LYS A 58 -0.94 -11.41 21.09
CA LYS A 58 -0.57 -12.78 20.72
C LYS A 58 0.90 -13.10 21.01
N LEU A 59 1.68 -12.10 21.43
CA LEU A 59 3.07 -12.20 21.85
C LEU A 59 3.16 -12.38 23.36
#